data_AF-A0A2J6HPL7-F1
#
_entry.id   AF-A0A2J6HPL7-F1
#
_cell.length_a   1.000
_cell.length_b   1.000
_cell.length_c   1.000
_cell.angle_alpha   90.00
_cell.angle_beta   90.00
_cell.angle_gamma   90.00
#
_symmetry.space_group_name_H-M   'P 1'
#
loop_
_entity.id
_entity.type
_entity.pdbx_description
1 polymer ?
#
loop_
_entity_poly.entity_id
_entity_poly.type
_entity_poly.pdbx_seq_one_letter_code
_entity_poly.pdbx_strand_id
1 'polypeptide(L)'
;MFLRLYGCNLNCVWKLPSGELCPCDTPSAIKPGMPVTTILVDDLAPKIIHAMPHLRHLVITGGEPFLQAEALTLLIKNLRKQKSNLHITIETNGTIFHHALAEQTNLLSISPKLSSAFNGENSSVKAPDKEVLQKFLSLRKHSENTDVQLKFVVAEPSDEEEIRKTVGTLKHFSPDDIFLMPLGSNETELQQTTTTVLEMAVRNGWRFAPRLHIALFGNKEGV
;
A
#
# COMPACT_ATOMS: atom_id res chain seq x y z
N MET A 1 13.19 -6.32 3.66
CA MET A 1 13.01 -5.64 4.97
C MET A 1 11.84 -4.69 4.84
N PHE A 2 11.01 -4.57 5.87
CA PHE A 2 9.95 -3.58 5.94
C PHE A 2 10.37 -2.42 6.86
N LEU A 3 10.14 -1.19 6.41
CA LEU A 3 10.21 0.03 7.22
C LEU A 3 8.77 0.57 7.34
N ARG A 4 8.18 0.42 8.52
CA ARG A 4 6.83 0.88 8.81
C ARG A 4 6.85 2.25 9.46
N LEU A 5 6.19 3.22 8.84
CA LEU A 5 6.10 4.59 9.31
C LEU A 5 4.84 4.81 10.16
N TYR A 6 4.92 5.78 11.06
CA TYR A 6 3.80 6.24 11.87
C TYR A 6 3.07 7.41 11.20
N GLY A 7 1.75 7.47 11.35
CA GLY A 7 0.85 8.51 10.86
C GLY A 7 0.14 8.11 9.55
N CYS A 8 -1.19 8.21 9.51
CA CYS A 8 -2.02 8.01 8.32
C CYS A 8 -3.10 9.09 8.25
N ASN A 9 -3.47 9.48 7.03
CA ASN A 9 -4.54 10.44 6.78
C ASN A 9 -5.92 9.78 6.52
N LEU A 10 -6.01 8.46 6.67
CA LEU A 10 -7.25 7.68 6.56
C LEU A 10 -7.46 6.82 7.81
N ASN A 11 -8.73 6.59 8.16
CA ASN A 11 -9.15 5.69 9.24
C ASN A 11 -10.02 4.56 8.67
N CYS A 12 -9.38 3.64 7.93
CA CYS A 12 -10.07 2.61 7.17
C CYS A 12 -10.70 1.56 8.10
N VAL A 13 -11.99 1.31 7.91
CA VAL A 13 -12.76 0.25 8.56
C VAL A 13 -13.69 -0.36 7.52
N TRP A 14 -13.51 -1.63 7.23
CA TRP A 14 -14.37 -2.40 6.35
C TRP A 14 -15.44 -3.13 7.13
N LYS A 15 -16.42 -3.69 6.41
CA LYS A 15 -17.36 -4.68 6.92
C LYS A 15 -17.13 -5.99 6.19
N LEU A 16 -16.99 -7.08 6.94
CA LEU A 16 -16.87 -8.43 6.38
C LEU A 16 -18.23 -8.91 5.86
N PRO A 17 -18.27 -9.91 4.96
CA PRO A 17 -19.51 -10.55 4.54
C PRO A 17 -20.37 -11.07 5.70
N SER A 18 -19.74 -11.53 6.79
CA SER A 18 -20.41 -11.96 8.02
C SER A 18 -20.99 -10.82 8.88
N GLY A 19 -20.68 -9.56 8.55
CA GLY A 19 -21.23 -8.35 9.17
C GLY A 19 -20.32 -7.68 10.22
N GLU A 20 -19.28 -8.36 10.69
CA GLU A 20 -18.30 -7.80 11.62
C GLU A 20 -17.46 -6.70 10.95
N LEU A 21 -17.04 -5.73 11.77
CA LEU A 21 -16.13 -4.69 11.32
C LEU A 21 -14.70 -5.21 11.29
N CYS A 22 -14.00 -4.93 10.20
CA CYS A 22 -12.58 -5.25 10.00
C CYS A 22 -11.80 -3.93 9.91
N PRO A 23 -11.14 -3.46 10.98
CA PRO A 23 -10.32 -2.26 10.92
C PRO A 23 -9.03 -2.50 10.13
N CYS A 24 -8.31 -1.42 9.80
CA CYS A 24 -6.95 -1.49 9.26
C CYS A 24 -6.06 -2.47 10.06
N ASP A 25 -5.43 -3.41 9.35
CA ASP A 25 -4.53 -4.45 9.88
C ASP A 25 -3.23 -3.91 10.46
N THR A 26 -2.97 -2.61 10.30
CA THR A 26 -1.83 -1.91 10.88
C THR A 26 -2.28 -0.83 11.87
N PRO A 27 -2.89 -1.21 13.00
CA PRO A 27 -3.29 -0.25 14.02
C PRO A 27 -2.07 0.45 14.65
N SER A 28 -0.92 -0.23 14.72
CA SER A 28 0.33 0.29 15.28
C SER A 28 0.82 1.58 14.61
N ALA A 29 0.41 1.82 13.36
CA ALA A 29 0.79 3.01 12.63
C ALA A 29 -0.03 4.27 12.94
N ILE A 30 -1.20 4.15 13.60
CA ILE A 30 -2.12 5.28 13.78
C ILE A 30 -2.64 5.44 15.20
N LYS A 31 -2.59 4.37 16.02
CA LYS A 31 -3.15 4.41 17.37
C LYS A 31 -2.26 5.25 18.30
N PRO A 32 -2.83 6.25 19.01
CA PRO A 32 -2.12 6.96 20.06
C PRO A 32 -1.58 5.99 21.13
N GLY A 33 -0.39 6.29 21.65
CA GLY A 33 0.25 5.47 22.69
C GLY A 33 1.04 4.27 22.18
N MET A 34 1.07 4.02 20.86
CA MET A 34 1.97 3.03 20.28
C MET A 34 3.43 3.51 20.35
N PRO A 35 4.41 2.60 20.49
CA PRO A 35 5.82 2.97 20.50
C PRO A 35 6.23 3.60 19.16
N VAL A 36 6.56 4.89 19.17
CA VAL A 36 7.07 5.61 18.00
C VAL A 36 8.48 6.08 18.31
N THR A 37 9.40 5.83 17.38
CA THR A 37 10.77 6.34 17.45
C THR A 37 10.98 7.37 16.37
N THR A 38 11.25 8.62 16.77
CA THR A 38 11.73 9.65 15.87
C THR A 38 13.23 9.48 15.68
N ILE A 39 13.68 9.45 14.44
CA ILE A 39 15.09 9.30 14.10
C ILE A 39 15.45 10.22 12.93
N LEU A 40 16.64 10.80 12.98
CA LEU A 40 17.16 11.59 11.87
C LEU A 40 17.48 10.68 10.68
N VAL A 41 17.22 11.19 9.48
CA VAL A 41 17.48 10.46 8.23
C VAL A 41 18.96 10.04 8.11
N ASP A 42 19.87 10.93 8.52
CA ASP A 42 21.32 10.70 8.46
C ASP A 42 21.77 9.58 9.42
N ASP A 43 21.05 9.36 10.51
CA ASP A 43 21.31 8.25 11.44
C ASP A 43 20.66 6.94 11.00
N LEU A 44 19.52 7.01 10.33
CA LEU A 44 18.73 5.83 9.97
C LEU A 44 19.38 5.03 8.84
N ALA A 45 19.87 5.68 7.79
CA ALA A 45 20.44 4.97 6.64
C ALA A 45 21.64 4.07 7.04
N PRO A 46 22.67 4.57 7.78
CA PRO A 46 23.77 3.73 8.25
C PRO A 46 23.30 2.59 9.17
N LYS A 47 22.32 2.86 10.06
CA LYS A 47 21.75 1.82 10.94
C LYS A 47 21.10 0.69 10.14
N ILE A 48 20.31 1.01 9.11
CA ILE A 48 19.70 0.00 8.23
C ILE A 48 20.77 -0.85 7.53
N ILE A 49 21.77 -0.21 6.93
CA ILE A 49 22.83 -0.90 6.20
C ILE A 49 23.69 -1.77 7.12
N HIS A 50 24.02 -1.26 8.31
CA HIS A 50 24.80 -2.00 9.30
C HIS A 50 24.02 -3.21 9.84
N ALA A 51 22.75 -3.04 10.17
CA ALA A 51 21.90 -4.12 10.66
C ALA A 51 21.61 -5.18 9.58
N MET A 52 21.54 -4.77 8.30
CA MET A 52 21.20 -5.64 7.18
C MET A 52 22.16 -5.45 5.98
N PRO A 53 23.43 -5.89 6.07
CA PRO A 53 24.44 -5.65 5.02
C PRO A 53 24.05 -6.24 3.66
N HIS A 54 23.35 -7.37 3.67
CA HIS A 54 22.89 -8.08 2.46
C HIS A 54 21.51 -7.64 1.97
N LEU A 55 20.93 -6.57 2.53
CA LEU A 55 19.61 -6.07 2.13
C LEU A 55 19.56 -5.75 0.64
N ARG A 56 18.70 -6.41 -0.13
CA ARG A 56 18.48 -6.11 -1.57
C ARG A 56 17.18 -5.39 -1.85
N HIS A 57 16.23 -5.45 -0.92
CA HIS A 57 14.88 -4.92 -1.09
C HIS A 57 14.35 -4.34 0.22
N LEU A 58 14.03 -3.06 0.18
CA LEU A 58 13.35 -2.33 1.24
C LEU A 58 11.93 -1.98 0.79
N VAL A 59 10.94 -2.40 1.57
CA VAL A 59 9.55 -1.97 1.44
C VAL A 59 9.29 -0.90 2.49
N ILE A 60 8.94 0.31 2.06
CA ILE A 60 8.54 1.42 2.93
C ILE A 60 7.01 1.47 2.90
N THR A 61 6.41 1.39 4.07
CA THR A 61 4.95 1.34 4.28
C THR A 61 4.62 2.11 5.55
N GLY A 62 3.41 1.98 6.07
CA GLY A 62 3.05 2.48 7.38
C GLY A 62 1.58 2.85 7.44
N GLY A 63 1.28 3.77 8.34
CA GLY A 63 0.34 4.78 7.88
C GLY A 63 0.97 5.49 6.66
N GLU A 64 0.19 6.29 5.96
CA GLU A 64 0.56 6.85 4.65
C GLU A 64 2.01 7.40 4.52
N PRO A 65 2.92 6.73 3.78
CA PRO A 65 4.31 7.17 3.66
C PRO A 65 4.50 8.55 3.03
N PHE A 66 3.61 8.96 2.12
CA PHE A 66 3.71 10.26 1.47
C PHE A 66 3.44 11.43 2.42
N LEU A 67 2.98 11.19 3.65
CA LEU A 67 2.98 12.21 4.71
C LEU A 67 4.39 12.64 5.13
N GLN A 68 5.39 11.79 4.90
CA GLN A 68 6.80 12.04 5.27
C GLN A 68 7.71 12.15 4.04
N ALA A 69 7.17 12.62 2.91
CA ALA A 69 7.81 12.45 1.61
C ALA A 69 9.19 13.10 1.48
N GLU A 70 9.41 14.27 2.08
CA GLU A 70 10.70 14.97 2.06
C GLU A 70 11.79 14.14 2.77
N ALA A 71 11.50 13.68 4.00
CA ALA A 71 12.41 12.86 4.78
C ALA A 71 12.71 11.52 4.09
N LEU A 72 11.70 10.88 3.50
CA LEU A 72 11.88 9.63 2.75
C LEU A 72 12.72 9.83 1.48
N THR A 73 12.56 10.96 0.79
CA THR A 73 13.37 11.29 -0.39
C THR A 73 14.85 11.38 0.01
N LEU A 74 15.16 12.05 1.13
CA LEU A 74 16.52 12.12 1.66
C LEU A 74 17.04 10.74 2.10
N LEU A 75 16.21 9.94 2.77
CA LEU A 75 16.57 8.60 3.23
C LEU A 75 16.95 7.68 2.07
N ILE A 76 16.12 7.63 1.02
CA ILE A 76 16.39 6.80 -0.15
C ILE A 76 17.68 7.24 -0.86
N LYS A 77 17.91 8.56 -0.98
CA LYS A 77 19.17 9.09 -1.52
C LYS A 77 20.38 8.63 -0.68
N ASN A 78 20.29 8.72 0.65
CA ASN A 78 21.37 8.28 1.54
C ASN A 78 21.60 6.77 1.50
N LEU A 79 20.54 5.97 1.41
CA LEU A 79 20.64 4.52 1.22
C LEU A 79 21.30 4.17 -0.12
N ARG A 80 20.90 4.84 -1.21
CA ARG A 80 21.46 4.59 -2.55
C ARG A 80 22.94 4.98 -2.68
N LYS A 81 23.40 6.01 -1.95
CA LYS A 81 24.84 6.34 -1.85
C LYS A 81 25.66 5.18 -1.27
N GLN A 82 25.09 4.44 -0.34
CA GLN A 82 25.75 3.30 0.31
C GLN A 82 25.49 1.96 -0.41
N LYS A 83 24.34 1.86 -1.09
CA LYS A 83 23.88 0.66 -1.77
C LYS A 83 23.06 0.99 -3.02
N SER A 84 23.76 1.20 -4.13
CA SER A 84 23.18 1.65 -5.40
C SER A 84 22.16 0.69 -6.01
N ASN A 85 22.26 -0.61 -5.72
CA ASN A 85 21.36 -1.65 -6.25
C ASN A 85 20.20 -2.03 -5.31
N LEU A 86 19.93 -1.22 -4.28
CA LEU A 86 18.80 -1.45 -3.38
C LEU A 86 17.46 -1.19 -4.09
N HIS A 87 16.64 -2.22 -4.23
CA HIS A 87 15.27 -2.08 -4.72
C HIS A 87 14.40 -1.43 -3.62
N ILE A 88 13.69 -0.36 -3.98
CA ILE A 88 12.76 0.33 -3.09
C ILE A 88 11.33 0.12 -3.57
N THR A 89 10.47 -0.42 -2.71
CA THR A 89 9.02 -0.41 -2.89
C THR A 89 8.40 0.55 -1.90
N ILE A 90 7.45 1.37 -2.33
CA ILE A 90 6.61 2.16 -1.43
C ILE A 90 5.17 1.67 -1.54
N GLU A 91 4.56 1.36 -0.40
CA GLU A 91 3.13 1.08 -0.29
C GLU A 91 2.39 2.34 0.18
N THR A 92 1.45 2.85 -0.61
CA THR A 92 0.71 4.10 -0.32
C THR A 92 -0.79 3.89 -0.54
N ASN A 93 -1.63 4.64 0.17
CA ASN A 93 -3.07 4.69 -0.05
C ASN A 93 -3.46 5.54 -1.27
N GLY A 94 -2.51 6.24 -1.90
CA GLY A 94 -2.73 6.99 -3.14
C GLY A 94 -3.49 8.31 -2.99
N THR A 95 -3.49 8.90 -1.79
CA THR A 95 -4.15 10.21 -1.55
C THR A 95 -3.21 11.41 -1.68
N ILE A 96 -1.90 11.20 -1.63
CA ILE A 96 -0.87 12.25 -1.70
C ILE A 96 0.15 11.85 -2.76
N PHE A 97 0.54 12.80 -3.61
CA PHE A 97 1.61 12.62 -4.60
C PHE A 97 2.79 13.53 -4.30
N HIS A 98 3.99 12.97 -4.34
CA HIS A 98 5.24 13.72 -4.22
C HIS A 98 6.23 13.24 -5.28
N HIS A 99 6.47 14.08 -6.29
CA HIS A 99 7.23 13.71 -7.49
C HIS A 99 8.62 13.17 -7.16
N ALA A 100 9.40 13.92 -6.38
CA ALA A 100 10.79 13.56 -6.09
C ALA A 100 10.92 12.28 -5.24
N LEU A 101 9.88 11.89 -4.50
CA LEU A 101 9.88 10.61 -3.77
C LEU A 101 9.53 9.47 -4.74
N ALA A 102 8.49 9.67 -5.54
CA ALA A 102 7.97 8.66 -6.43
C ALA A 102 9.01 8.26 -7.51
N GLU A 103 9.76 9.23 -8.07
CA GLU A 103 10.87 8.97 -9.00
C GLU A 103 12.04 8.19 -8.37
N GLN A 104 12.20 8.25 -7.05
CA GLN A 104 13.23 7.50 -6.34
C GLN A 104 12.79 6.06 -6.01
N THR A 105 11.62 5.64 -6.46
CA THR A 105 11.02 4.35 -6.11
C THR A 105 11.09 3.40 -7.31
N ASN A 106 11.42 2.13 -7.05
CA ASN A 106 11.44 1.10 -8.08
C ASN A 106 10.04 0.50 -8.32
N LEU A 107 9.25 0.33 -7.26
CA LEU A 107 7.85 -0.10 -7.36
C LEU A 107 6.96 0.74 -6.44
N LEU A 108 5.95 1.39 -7.01
CA LEU A 108 4.88 2.06 -6.26
C LEU A 108 3.67 1.13 -6.19
N SER A 109 3.42 0.56 -5.01
CA SER A 109 2.24 -0.25 -4.73
C SER A 109 1.14 0.62 -4.13
N ILE A 110 0.31 1.17 -5.00
CA ILE A 110 -0.74 2.11 -4.61
C ILE A 110 -1.99 1.31 -4.31
N SER A 111 -2.58 1.50 -3.13
CA SER A 111 -3.80 0.84 -2.71
C SER A 111 -4.89 1.87 -2.46
N PRO A 112 -5.60 2.32 -3.52
CA PRO A 112 -6.71 3.24 -3.35
C PRO A 112 -7.78 2.57 -2.50
N LYS A 113 -8.36 3.34 -1.58
CA LYS A 113 -9.39 2.85 -0.68
C LYS A 113 -10.75 3.08 -1.31
N LEU A 114 -11.50 1.99 -1.46
CA LEU A 114 -12.86 1.98 -2.00
C LEU A 114 -13.87 2.45 -0.94
N SER A 115 -15.10 2.69 -1.37
CA SER A 115 -16.17 3.14 -0.49
C SER A 115 -16.44 2.16 0.65
N SER A 116 -16.27 0.86 0.41
CA SER A 116 -16.36 -0.21 1.41
C SER A 116 -15.34 -0.09 2.56
N ALA A 117 -14.28 0.70 2.42
CA ALA A 117 -13.30 0.96 3.48
C ALA A 117 -13.74 2.01 4.52
N PHE A 118 -14.93 2.59 4.38
CA PHE A 118 -15.43 3.68 5.20
C PHE A 118 -16.74 3.30 5.91
N ASN A 119 -16.69 2.21 6.69
CA ASN A 119 -17.79 1.74 7.56
C ASN A 119 -17.63 2.14 9.04
N GLY A 120 -16.61 2.93 9.38
CA GLY A 120 -16.35 3.37 10.76
C GLY A 120 -17.18 4.58 11.18
N GLU A 121 -17.29 4.82 12.49
CA GLU A 121 -17.94 6.01 13.03
C GLU A 121 -17.25 7.28 12.51
N ASN A 122 -18.05 8.30 12.14
CA ASN A 122 -17.59 9.57 11.57
C ASN A 122 -16.78 9.46 10.27
N SER A 123 -16.89 8.33 9.54
CA SER A 123 -16.25 8.20 8.24
C SER A 123 -17.03 8.97 7.16
N SER A 124 -16.29 9.73 6.34
CA SER A 124 -16.82 10.25 5.08
C SER A 124 -16.39 9.30 3.98
N VAL A 125 -17.35 8.80 3.20
CA VAL A 125 -17.03 8.02 2.00
C VAL A 125 -16.20 8.90 1.07
N LYS A 126 -15.01 8.42 0.72
CA LYS A 126 -14.08 9.11 -0.19
C LYS A 126 -13.81 8.22 -1.38
N ALA A 127 -14.29 8.64 -2.55
CA ALA A 127 -13.88 8.00 -3.78
C ALA A 127 -12.37 8.19 -3.99
N PRO A 128 -11.67 7.22 -4.62
CA PRO A 128 -10.29 7.39 -5.01
C PRO A 128 -10.03 8.67 -5.82
N ASP A 129 -9.00 9.41 -5.45
CA ASP A 129 -8.59 10.62 -6.17
C ASP A 129 -7.91 10.24 -7.49
N LYS A 130 -8.68 10.31 -8.57
CA LYS A 130 -8.22 9.96 -9.93
C LYS A 130 -7.07 10.83 -10.42
N GLU A 131 -6.98 12.09 -9.98
CA GLU A 131 -5.90 12.98 -10.40
C GLU A 131 -4.57 12.53 -9.77
N VAL A 132 -4.60 12.21 -8.47
CA VAL A 132 -3.43 11.68 -7.76
C VAL A 132 -2.99 10.33 -8.35
N LEU A 133 -3.94 9.42 -8.60
CA LEU A 133 -3.62 8.13 -9.25
C LEU A 133 -3.02 8.33 -10.64
N GLN A 134 -3.54 9.27 -11.43
CA GLN A 134 -3.00 9.57 -12.75
C GLN A 134 -1.58 10.13 -12.68
N LYS A 135 -1.25 10.95 -11.67
CA LYS A 135 0.13 11.45 -11.46
C LYS A 135 1.11 10.30 -11.26
N PHE A 136 0.76 9.33 -10.42
CA PHE A 136 1.59 8.14 -10.23
C PHE A 136 1.76 7.32 -11.52
N LEU A 137 0.67 6.99 -12.21
CA LEU A 137 0.75 6.21 -13.45
C LEU A 137 1.56 6.93 -14.55
N SER A 138 1.50 8.26 -14.57
CA SER A 138 2.25 9.07 -15.54
C SER A 138 3.77 9.05 -15.33
N LEU A 139 4.27 8.56 -14.18
CA LEU A 139 5.71 8.38 -13.96
C LEU A 139 6.34 7.41 -14.96
N ARG A 140 5.58 6.41 -15.42
CA ARG A 140 6.05 5.45 -16.43
C ARG A 140 6.43 6.10 -17.76
N LYS A 141 6.00 7.33 -18.04
CA LYS A 141 6.44 8.09 -19.22
C LYS A 141 7.86 8.63 -19.10
N HIS A 142 8.33 8.84 -17.87
CA HIS A 142 9.54 9.61 -17.58
C HIS A 142 10.58 8.80 -16.79
N SER A 143 10.19 7.66 -16.22
CA SER A 143 11.07 6.76 -15.48
C SER A 143 10.92 5.33 -15.98
N GLU A 144 11.94 4.83 -16.67
CA GLU A 144 12.03 3.42 -17.08
C GLU A 144 12.18 2.46 -15.89
N ASN A 145 12.59 2.99 -14.73
CA ASN A 145 12.93 2.21 -13.55
C ASN A 145 11.83 2.19 -12.47
N THR A 146 10.72 2.90 -12.69
CA THR A 146 9.62 3.00 -11.73
C THR A 146 8.40 2.26 -12.26
N ASP A 147 8.13 1.11 -11.67
CA ASP A 147 6.92 0.36 -11.88
C ASP A 147 5.80 0.83 -10.94
N VAL A 148 4.54 0.65 -11.34
CA VAL A 148 3.37 1.14 -10.58
C VAL A 148 2.25 0.12 -10.63
N GLN A 149 1.75 -0.32 -9.48
CA GLN A 149 0.59 -1.20 -9.41
C GLN A 149 -0.55 -0.55 -8.62
N LEU A 150 -1.79 -0.84 -9.01
CA LEU A 150 -3.01 -0.47 -8.30
C LEU A 150 -3.55 -1.71 -7.58
N LYS A 151 -3.43 -1.76 -6.26
CA LYS A 151 -3.81 -2.89 -5.40
C LYS A 151 -5.06 -2.58 -4.58
N PHE A 152 -6.22 -3.03 -5.04
CA PHE A 152 -7.50 -2.80 -4.37
C PHE A 152 -7.77 -3.91 -3.34
N VAL A 153 -8.12 -3.50 -2.11
CA VAL A 153 -8.67 -4.44 -1.12
C VAL A 153 -10.16 -4.55 -1.39
N VAL A 154 -10.64 -5.77 -1.64
CA VAL A 154 -12.03 -6.06 -1.98
C VAL A 154 -12.72 -6.72 -0.79
N ALA A 155 -13.78 -6.08 -0.32
CA ALA A 155 -14.62 -6.50 0.79
C ALA A 155 -15.91 -7.18 0.32
N GLU A 156 -16.47 -6.69 -0.80
CA GLU A 156 -17.79 -7.08 -1.28
C GLU A 156 -17.88 -7.04 -2.83
N PRO A 157 -18.87 -7.74 -3.45
CA PRO A 157 -18.99 -7.77 -4.91
C PRO A 157 -19.16 -6.40 -5.59
N SER A 158 -19.82 -5.45 -4.92
CA SER A 158 -20.04 -4.07 -5.39
C SER A 158 -18.76 -3.29 -5.62
N ASP A 159 -17.66 -3.66 -4.95
CA ASP A 159 -16.35 -3.03 -5.13
C ASP A 159 -15.86 -3.13 -6.59
N GLU A 160 -16.28 -4.17 -7.33
CA GLU A 160 -15.85 -4.34 -8.73
C GLU A 160 -16.27 -3.16 -9.61
N GLU A 161 -17.52 -2.70 -9.47
CA GLU A 161 -18.05 -1.60 -10.27
C GLU A 161 -17.30 -0.30 -9.93
N GLU A 162 -17.00 -0.08 -8.65
CA GLU A 162 -16.22 1.08 -8.21
C GLU A 162 -14.79 1.04 -8.75
N ILE A 163 -14.14 -0.13 -8.76
CA ILE A 163 -12.82 -0.32 -9.35
C ILE A 163 -12.88 0.00 -10.84
N ARG A 164 -13.82 -0.59 -11.59
CA ARG A 164 -13.98 -0.33 -13.04
C ARG A 164 -14.20 1.15 -13.33
N LYS A 165 -15.06 1.83 -12.56
CA LYS A 165 -15.31 3.27 -12.67
C LYS A 165 -14.08 4.11 -12.34
N THR A 166 -13.28 3.67 -11.36
CA THR A 166 -12.05 4.35 -10.96
C THR A 166 -11.00 4.26 -12.06
N VAL A 167 -10.70 3.05 -12.52
CA VAL A 167 -9.62 2.80 -13.48
C VAL A 167 -10.00 3.12 -14.93
N GLY A 168 -11.29 3.12 -15.28
CA GLY A 168 -11.77 3.33 -16.65
C GLY A 168 -11.45 4.71 -17.24
N THR A 169 -11.07 5.69 -16.41
CA THR A 169 -10.63 7.02 -16.85
C THR A 169 -9.12 7.24 -16.78
N LEU A 170 -8.38 6.29 -16.19
CA LEU A 170 -6.93 6.39 -16.02
C LEU A 170 -6.21 5.96 -17.30
N LYS A 171 -4.96 6.40 -17.44
CA LYS A 171 -4.08 6.10 -18.58
C LYS A 171 -2.72 5.65 -18.09
N HIS A 172 -1.95 5.02 -18.98
CA HIS A 172 -0.56 4.58 -18.74
C HIS A 172 -0.45 3.41 -17.76
N PHE A 173 -1.40 2.49 -17.83
CA PHE A 173 -1.38 1.20 -17.14
C PHE A 173 -2.02 0.14 -18.03
N SER A 174 -1.82 -1.12 -17.67
CA SER A 174 -2.40 -2.30 -18.28
C SER A 174 -3.25 -3.08 -17.25
N PRO A 175 -4.16 -3.97 -17.66
CA PRO A 175 -4.93 -4.79 -16.71
C PRO A 175 -4.06 -5.57 -15.71
N ASP A 176 -2.86 -5.97 -16.13
CA ASP A 176 -1.83 -6.64 -15.33
C ASP A 176 -1.28 -5.79 -14.17
N ASP A 177 -1.47 -4.47 -14.22
CA ASP A 177 -1.07 -3.56 -13.15
C ASP A 177 -2.15 -3.42 -12.07
N ILE A 178 -3.33 -4.01 -12.28
CA ILE A 178 -4.41 -4.06 -11.30
C ILE A 178 -4.32 -5.35 -10.51
N PHE A 179 -4.24 -5.21 -9.19
CA PHE A 179 -4.22 -6.30 -8.25
C PHE A 179 -5.45 -6.25 -7.34
N LEU A 180 -6.12 -7.38 -7.14
CA LEU A 180 -7.17 -7.53 -6.16
C LEU A 180 -6.67 -8.33 -4.96
N MET A 181 -6.83 -7.77 -3.79
CA MET A 181 -6.46 -8.38 -2.52
C MET A 181 -7.72 -8.65 -1.70
N PRO A 182 -7.92 -9.88 -1.16
CA PRO A 182 -9.05 -10.16 -0.30
C PRO A 182 -8.94 -9.41 1.03
N LEU A 183 -10.09 -8.96 1.54
CA LEU A 183 -10.22 -8.43 2.89
C LEU A 183 -10.12 -9.55 3.93
N GLY A 184 -9.35 -9.31 4.99
CA GLY A 184 -9.27 -10.18 6.16
C GLY A 184 -7.98 -9.98 6.94
N SER A 185 -8.07 -10.07 8.27
CA SER A 185 -6.95 -9.95 9.22
C SER A 185 -6.52 -11.30 9.81
N ASN A 186 -7.26 -12.36 9.54
CA ASN A 186 -6.94 -13.74 9.88
C ASN A 186 -7.45 -14.70 8.79
N GLU A 187 -7.11 -15.97 8.91
CA GLU A 187 -7.46 -16.99 7.93
C GLU A 187 -8.98 -17.15 7.75
N THR A 188 -9.74 -17.16 8.84
CA THR A 188 -11.21 -17.27 8.83
C THR A 188 -11.85 -16.10 8.07
N GLU A 189 -11.40 -14.87 8.32
CA GLU A 189 -11.88 -13.69 7.60
C GLU A 189 -11.52 -13.73 6.11
N LEU A 190 -10.29 -14.14 5.78
CA LEU A 190 -9.84 -14.25 4.39
C LEU A 190 -10.63 -15.28 3.59
N GLN A 191 -11.02 -16.40 4.21
CA GLN A 191 -11.83 -17.43 3.56
C GLN A 191 -13.18 -16.88 3.07
N GLN A 192 -13.73 -15.84 3.72
CA GLN A 192 -15.01 -15.25 3.33
C GLN A 192 -14.94 -14.49 2.00
N THR A 193 -13.78 -13.94 1.65
CA THR A 193 -13.64 -13.04 0.48
C THR A 193 -12.75 -13.62 -0.61
N THR A 194 -11.84 -14.53 -0.29
CA THR A 194 -10.79 -15.02 -1.21
C THR A 194 -11.33 -15.56 -2.54
N THR A 195 -12.31 -16.46 -2.51
CA THR A 195 -12.84 -17.08 -3.74
C THR A 195 -13.48 -16.05 -4.65
N THR A 196 -14.37 -15.20 -4.10
CA THR A 196 -15.03 -14.13 -4.85
C THR A 196 -14.04 -13.16 -5.47
N VAL A 197 -12.97 -12.82 -4.73
CA VAL A 197 -11.93 -11.88 -5.20
C VAL A 197 -11.06 -12.52 -6.29
N LEU A 198 -10.74 -13.80 -6.17
CA LEU A 198 -10.02 -14.55 -7.20
C LEU A 198 -10.83 -14.63 -8.50
N GLU A 199 -12.10 -15.01 -8.41
CA GLU A 199 -13.01 -15.07 -9.57
C GLU A 199 -13.16 -13.71 -10.24
N MET A 200 -13.28 -12.64 -9.43
CA MET A 200 -13.29 -11.26 -9.89
C MET A 200 -12.01 -10.90 -10.64
N ALA A 201 -10.84 -11.25 -10.11
CA ALA A 201 -9.57 -10.96 -10.78
C ALA A 201 -9.48 -11.67 -12.15
N VAL A 202 -9.79 -12.97 -12.18
CA VAL A 202 -9.72 -13.80 -13.40
C VAL A 202 -10.65 -13.26 -14.49
N ARG A 203 -11.93 -13.00 -14.19
CA ARG A 203 -12.90 -12.55 -15.21
C ARG A 203 -12.63 -11.14 -15.74
N ASN A 204 -11.83 -10.35 -15.03
CA ASN A 204 -11.45 -8.99 -15.43
C ASN A 204 -10.08 -8.90 -16.11
N GLY A 205 -9.30 -10.00 -16.13
CA GLY A 205 -7.90 -9.96 -16.56
C GLY A 205 -7.02 -9.16 -15.59
N TRP A 206 -7.38 -9.11 -14.30
CA TRP A 206 -6.57 -8.52 -13.23
C TRP A 206 -5.81 -9.60 -12.47
N ARG A 207 -4.85 -9.19 -11.64
CA ARG A 207 -4.03 -10.11 -10.83
C ARG A 207 -4.60 -10.31 -9.43
N PHE A 208 -4.49 -11.53 -8.93
CA PHE A 208 -4.85 -11.84 -7.54
C PHE A 208 -3.63 -11.64 -6.62
N ALA A 209 -3.82 -10.94 -5.51
CA ALA A 209 -2.81 -10.65 -4.51
C ALA A 209 -3.18 -11.29 -3.15
N PRO A 210 -2.68 -12.50 -2.84
CA PRO A 210 -2.97 -13.15 -1.57
C PRO A 210 -2.27 -12.43 -0.40
N ARG A 211 -2.84 -12.55 0.80
CA ARG A 211 -2.19 -12.13 2.04
C ARG A 211 -1.34 -13.26 2.64
N LEU A 212 -0.30 -13.66 1.92
CA LEU A 212 0.52 -14.84 2.25
C LEU A 212 1.10 -14.79 3.68
N HIS A 213 1.45 -13.60 4.19
CA HIS A 213 1.96 -13.45 5.55
C HIS A 213 0.95 -13.90 6.61
N ILE A 214 -0.35 -13.68 6.41
CA ILE A 214 -1.41 -14.15 7.33
C ILE A 214 -1.49 -15.67 7.30
N ALA A 215 -1.39 -16.28 6.13
CA ALA A 215 -1.40 -17.74 5.99
C ALA A 215 -0.18 -18.40 6.67
N LEU A 216 0.98 -17.71 6.70
CA LEU A 216 2.21 -18.25 7.27
C LEU A 216 2.40 -17.94 8.76
N PHE A 217 1.98 -16.75 9.20
CA PHE A 217 2.32 -16.21 10.52
C PHE A 217 1.10 -15.70 11.31
N GLY A 218 -0.11 -15.86 10.77
CA GLY A 218 -1.31 -15.26 11.35
C GLY A 218 -1.23 -13.73 11.39
N ASN A 219 -1.86 -13.13 12.38
CA ASN A 219 -1.87 -11.67 12.57
C ASN A 219 -0.66 -11.14 13.37
N LYS A 220 0.51 -11.79 13.23
CA LYS A 220 1.70 -11.42 13.99
C LYS A 220 2.40 -10.21 13.36
N GLU A 221 2.58 -9.14 14.12
CA GLU A 221 3.36 -7.99 13.69
C GLU A 221 4.88 -8.28 13.70
N GLY A 222 5.63 -7.66 12.77
CA GLY A 222 7.09 -7.67 12.76
C GLY A 222 7.75 -8.97 12.29
N VAL A 223 7.05 -9.76 11.46
CA VAL A 223 7.56 -10.99 10.82
C VAL A 223 8.28 -10.75 9.49
#